data_AF-A0A149U5A8-F1
#
_entry.id   AF-A0A149U5A8-F1
#
_cell.length_a   1.000
_cell.length_b   1.000
_cell.length_c   1.000
_cell.angle_alpha   90.00
_cell.angle_beta   90.00
_cell.angle_gamma   90.00
#
_symmetry.space_group_name_H-M   'P 1'
#
loop_
_entity.id
_entity.type
_entity.pdbx_description
1 polymer ?
#
loop_
_entity_poly.entity_id
_entity_poly.type
_entity_poly.pdbx_seq_one_letter_code
_entity_poly.pdbx_strand_id
1 'polypeptide(L)'
;MFTIPRMSAYEADKWGRHAVQAAIGGGGAIPGVTEGGGLAEVAAAGIGIFGAMEPARMDELIDQLLGCVAYVPDPANPSVTIPFKLAARTDQIEEIPTVGWLQKEAFALHVDFFKGVGQLFSLLSLLLQMGNSGPSPDAETSVSASPS
;
A
#
# COMPACT_ATOMS: atom_id res chain seq x y z
N MET A 1 -18.67 -18.36 -4.99
CA MET A 1 -18.62 -16.90 -4.67
C MET A 1 -17.39 -16.63 -3.81
N PHE A 2 -16.90 -15.40 -3.74
CA PHE A 2 -15.78 -15.04 -2.85
C PHE A 2 -16.14 -13.91 -1.89
N THR A 3 -15.51 -13.92 -0.73
CA THR A 3 -15.55 -12.82 0.24
C THR A 3 -14.12 -12.39 0.55
N ILE A 4 -13.92 -11.09 0.72
CA ILE A 4 -12.62 -10.49 1.05
C ILE A 4 -12.84 -9.49 2.18
N PRO A 5 -12.84 -9.93 3.45
CA PRO A 5 -12.73 -9.03 4.58
C PRO A 5 -11.47 -8.16 4.51
N ARG A 6 -11.55 -6.96 5.10
CA ARG A 6 -10.38 -6.12 5.33
C ARG A 6 -9.58 -6.64 6.52
N MET A 7 -8.26 -6.51 6.44
CA MET A 7 -7.38 -6.51 7.62
C MET A 7 -7.83 -5.44 8.62
N SER A 8 -7.50 -5.65 9.89
CA SER A 8 -7.57 -4.57 10.89
C SER A 8 -6.62 -3.44 10.49
N ALA A 9 -6.85 -2.22 10.99
CA ALA A 9 -5.96 -1.09 10.70
C ALA A 9 -4.49 -1.38 11.08
N TYR A 10 -4.28 -2.10 12.18
CA TYR A 10 -2.96 -2.49 12.66
C TYR A 10 -2.26 -3.49 11.72
N GLU A 11 -2.98 -4.54 11.29
CA GLU A 11 -2.40 -5.53 10.35
C GLU A 11 -2.15 -4.93 8.97
N ALA A 12 -3.05 -4.07 8.49
CA ALA A 12 -2.88 -3.36 7.22
C ALA A 12 -1.64 -2.45 7.23
N ASP A 13 -1.49 -1.64 8.28
CA ASP A 13 -0.34 -0.76 8.47
C ASP A 13 0.99 -1.54 8.55
N LYS A 14 1.02 -2.63 9.32
CA LYS A 14 2.18 -3.53 9.39
C LYS A 14 2.52 -4.13 8.03
N TRP A 15 1.52 -4.66 7.33
CA TRP A 15 1.69 -5.20 5.98
C TRP A 15 2.22 -4.13 5.01
N GLY A 16 1.68 -2.92 5.07
CA GLY A 16 2.09 -1.79 4.24
C GLY A 16 3.56 -1.41 4.42
N ARG A 17 4.03 -1.29 5.66
CA ARG A 17 5.46 -1.05 5.94
C ARG A 17 6.36 -2.17 5.40
N HIS A 18 5.93 -3.42 5.57
CA HIS A 18 6.68 -4.57 5.09
C HIS A 18 6.76 -4.62 3.55
N ALA A 19 5.69 -4.18 2.87
CA ALA A 19 5.66 -4.05 1.41
C ALA A 19 6.59 -2.92 0.92
N VAL A 20 6.54 -1.74 1.55
CA VAL A 20 7.47 -0.63 1.26
C VAL A 20 8.93 -1.06 1.46
N GLN A 21 9.25 -1.65 2.60
CA GLN A 21 10.61 -2.07 2.92
C GLN A 21 11.13 -3.15 1.97
N ALA A 22 10.28 -4.09 1.57
CA ALA A 22 10.64 -5.11 0.58
C ALA A 22 10.91 -4.51 -0.81
N ALA A 23 10.09 -3.54 -1.23
CA ALA A 23 10.28 -2.83 -2.50
C ALA A 23 11.61 -2.07 -2.53
N ILE A 24 11.95 -1.36 -1.46
CA ILE A 24 13.22 -0.62 -1.34
C ILE A 24 14.41 -1.58 -1.35
N GLY A 25 14.34 -2.66 -0.58
CA GLY A 25 15.41 -3.67 -0.50
C GLY A 25 15.70 -4.38 -1.82
N GLY A 26 14.72 -4.40 -2.74
CA GLY A 26 14.85 -4.98 -4.08
C GLY A 26 15.67 -4.16 -5.07
N GLY A 27 16.07 -2.92 -4.71
CA GLY A 27 16.96 -2.08 -5.53
C GLY A 27 16.32 -1.49 -6.80
N GLY A 28 15.04 -1.76 -7.06
CA GLY A 28 14.27 -1.12 -8.11
C GLY A 28 13.77 0.26 -7.68
N ALA A 29 14.01 1.30 -8.48
CA ALA A 29 13.40 2.60 -8.25
C ALA A 29 11.89 2.52 -8.53
N ILE A 30 11.07 2.39 -7.48
CA ILE A 30 9.61 2.47 -7.58
C ILE A 30 9.21 3.93 -7.31
N PRO A 31 8.67 4.66 -8.30
CA PRO A 31 8.25 6.03 -8.12
C PRO A 31 7.27 6.18 -6.94
N GLY A 32 7.58 7.08 -6.01
CA GLY A 32 6.72 7.37 -4.86
C GLY A 32 6.89 6.45 -3.64
N VAL A 33 7.88 5.53 -3.66
CA VAL A 33 8.25 4.71 -2.49
C VAL A 33 9.55 5.24 -1.90
N THR A 34 9.57 5.55 -0.60
CA THR A 34 10.72 6.10 0.12
C THR A 34 10.96 5.38 1.44
N GLU A 35 12.21 5.44 1.93
CA GLU A 35 12.58 4.78 3.18
C GLU A 35 11.86 5.42 4.37
N GLY A 36 11.19 4.59 5.19
CA GLY A 36 10.28 5.07 6.25
C GLY A 36 8.83 5.29 5.81
N GLY A 37 8.51 5.00 4.55
CA GLY A 37 7.15 5.03 4.01
C GLY A 37 6.21 3.96 4.57
N GLY A 38 4.91 4.16 4.33
CA GLY A 38 3.84 3.27 4.80
C GLY A 38 2.81 2.97 3.72
N LEU A 39 1.61 2.60 4.14
CA LEU A 39 0.57 2.11 3.24
C LEU A 39 0.10 3.15 2.19
N ALA A 40 0.31 4.45 2.45
CA ALA A 40 0.06 5.52 1.48
C ALA A 40 0.96 5.42 0.23
N GLU A 41 2.23 5.05 0.41
CA GLU A 41 3.17 4.87 -0.70
C GLU A 41 2.88 3.58 -1.48
N VAL A 42 2.49 2.51 -0.78
CA VAL A 42 1.99 1.28 -1.43
C VAL A 42 0.77 1.58 -2.31
N ALA A 43 -0.15 2.41 -1.81
CA ALA A 43 -1.32 2.81 -2.57
C ALA A 43 -0.98 3.65 -3.81
N ALA A 44 0.08 4.46 -3.75
CA ALA A 44 0.59 5.23 -4.88
C ALA A 44 1.33 4.36 -5.92
N ALA A 45 2.15 3.41 -5.45
CA ALA A 45 2.90 2.48 -6.31
C ALA A 45 1.99 1.44 -7.01
N GLY A 46 0.88 1.06 -6.38
CA GLY A 46 -0.03 0.06 -6.90
C GLY A 46 0.58 -1.34 -6.95
N ILE A 47 0.00 -2.24 -7.75
CA ILE A 47 0.45 -3.64 -7.83
C ILE A 47 1.87 -3.80 -8.40
N GLY A 48 2.39 -2.77 -9.08
CA GLY A 48 3.77 -2.74 -9.56
C GLY A 48 4.82 -2.80 -8.45
N ILE A 49 4.45 -2.51 -7.20
CA ILE A 49 5.35 -2.56 -6.04
C ILE A 49 6.02 -3.94 -5.87
N PHE A 50 5.34 -5.02 -6.27
CA PHE A 50 5.86 -6.38 -6.16
C PHE A 50 6.94 -6.71 -7.18
N GLY A 51 6.97 -6.03 -8.33
CA GLY A 51 7.86 -6.39 -9.44
C GLY A 51 9.35 -6.17 -9.15
N ALA A 52 9.68 -5.37 -8.14
CA ALA A 52 11.06 -5.12 -7.72
C ALA A 52 11.51 -6.01 -6.55
N MET A 53 10.61 -6.78 -5.93
CA MET A 53 10.91 -7.49 -4.69
C MET A 53 11.65 -8.81 -4.93
N GLU A 54 12.35 -9.28 -3.90
CA GLU A 54 12.83 -10.66 -3.83
C GLU A 54 11.63 -11.63 -3.86
N PRO A 55 11.70 -12.75 -4.64
CA PRO A 55 10.54 -13.61 -4.87
C PRO A 55 9.89 -14.18 -3.61
N ALA A 56 10.67 -14.66 -2.63
CA ALA A 56 10.10 -15.21 -1.40
C ALA A 56 9.35 -14.14 -0.61
N ARG A 57 9.88 -12.91 -0.56
CA ARG A 57 9.22 -11.78 0.10
C ARG A 57 7.95 -11.35 -0.63
N MET A 58 7.95 -11.35 -1.96
CA MET A 58 6.74 -11.11 -2.74
C MET A 58 5.65 -12.14 -2.41
N ASP A 59 6.01 -13.43 -2.41
CA ASP A 59 5.10 -14.53 -2.09
C ASP A 59 4.52 -14.39 -0.69
N GLU A 60 5.34 -14.07 0.32
CA GLU A 60 4.89 -13.83 1.70
C GLU A 60 3.86 -12.70 1.81
N LEU A 61 4.04 -11.61 1.08
CA LEU A 61 3.14 -10.45 1.12
C LEU A 61 1.83 -10.72 0.38
N ILE A 62 1.89 -11.42 -0.75
CA ILE A 62 0.70 -11.86 -1.50
C ILE A 62 -0.09 -12.89 -0.69
N ASP A 63 0.59 -13.83 -0.03
CA ASP A 63 -0.04 -14.84 0.82
C ASP A 63 -0.81 -14.21 1.99
N GLN A 64 -0.30 -13.11 2.55
CA GLN A 64 -1.01 -12.38 3.61
C GLN A 64 -2.29 -11.72 3.09
N LEU A 65 -2.27 -11.12 1.88
CA LEU A 65 -3.47 -10.58 1.25
C LEU A 65 -4.49 -11.67 0.93
N LEU A 66 -4.03 -12.77 0.31
CA LEU A 66 -4.88 -13.91 -0.03
C LEU A 66 -5.38 -14.67 1.20
N GLY A 67 -4.70 -14.54 2.34
CA GLY A 67 -5.19 -15.01 3.63
C GLY A 67 -6.51 -14.35 4.06
N CYS A 68 -6.82 -13.17 3.54
CA CYS A 68 -8.11 -12.52 3.75
C CYS A 68 -9.22 -13.07 2.86
N VAL A 69 -8.90 -13.84 1.82
CA VAL A 69 -9.88 -14.34 0.85
C VAL A 69 -10.51 -15.65 1.35
N ALA A 70 -11.83 -15.74 1.24
CA ALA A 70 -12.56 -16.99 1.50
C ALA A 70 -13.54 -17.30 0.36
N TYR A 71 -13.61 -18.58 0.00
CA TYR A 71 -14.56 -19.13 -0.96
C TYR A 71 -15.87 -19.51 -0.26
N VAL A 72 -16.99 -19.13 -0.86
CA VAL A 72 -18.34 -19.49 -0.42
C VAL A 72 -18.90 -20.49 -1.44
N PRO A 73 -18.98 -21.79 -1.09
CA PRO A 73 -19.43 -22.84 -1.99
C PRO A 73 -20.92 -22.74 -2.28
N ASP A 74 -21.72 -22.38 -1.28
CA ASP A 74 -23.17 -22.24 -1.38
C ASP A 74 -23.59 -20.80 -1.04
N PRO A 75 -23.98 -19.98 -2.03
CA PRO A 75 -24.49 -18.63 -1.79
C PRO A 75 -25.74 -18.57 -0.92
N ALA A 76 -26.53 -19.65 -0.84
CA ALA A 76 -27.70 -19.72 0.06
C ALA A 76 -27.29 -19.91 1.52
N ASN A 77 -26.05 -20.32 1.80
CA ASN A 77 -25.49 -20.45 3.13
C ASN A 77 -24.11 -19.75 3.25
N PRO A 78 -24.08 -18.40 3.23
CA PRO A 78 -22.84 -17.64 3.18
C PRO A 78 -22.00 -17.73 4.46
N SER A 79 -22.52 -18.34 5.53
CA SER A 79 -21.77 -18.59 6.77
C SER A 79 -20.72 -19.69 6.64
N VAL A 80 -20.88 -20.58 5.65
CA VAL A 80 -19.92 -21.64 5.36
C VAL A 80 -18.89 -21.12 4.38
N THR A 81 -17.65 -20.99 4.84
CA THR A 81 -16.55 -20.46 4.05
C THR A 81 -15.34 -21.40 4.06
N ILE A 82 -14.64 -21.49 2.94
CA ILE A 82 -13.39 -22.23 2.79
C ILE A 82 -12.24 -21.23 2.63
N PRO A 83 -11.19 -21.29 3.47
CA PRO A 83 -10.02 -20.41 3.31
C PRO A 83 -9.37 -20.57 1.94
N PHE A 84 -8.89 -19.46 1.36
CA PHE A 84 -8.32 -19.44 0.00
C PHE A 84 -7.30 -20.56 -0.26
N LYS A 85 -6.31 -20.75 0.64
CA LYS A 85 -5.26 -21.76 0.45
C LYS A 85 -5.82 -23.19 0.36
N LEU A 86 -6.92 -23.48 1.04
CA LEU A 86 -7.57 -24.78 0.94
C LEU A 86 -8.36 -24.87 -0.37
N ALA A 87 -9.17 -23.85 -0.68
CA ALA A 87 -9.95 -23.78 -1.92
C ALA A 87 -9.07 -23.92 -3.18
N ALA A 88 -7.92 -23.26 -3.21
CA ALA A 88 -6.96 -23.30 -4.31
C ALA A 88 -6.20 -24.64 -4.46
N ARG A 89 -6.26 -25.53 -3.45
CA ARG A 89 -5.61 -26.86 -3.48
C ARG A 89 -6.59 -28.01 -3.64
N THR A 90 -7.89 -27.74 -3.62
CA THR A 90 -8.96 -28.75 -3.68
C THR A 90 -9.92 -28.49 -4.83
N ASP A 91 -9.39 -27.99 -5.95
CA ASP A 91 -10.12 -27.75 -7.21
C ASP A 91 -11.37 -26.85 -7.07
N GLN A 92 -11.47 -26.05 -6.01
CA GLN A 92 -12.54 -25.05 -5.90
C GLN A 92 -12.17 -23.75 -6.65
N ILE A 93 -10.88 -23.58 -6.94
CA ILE A 93 -10.33 -22.51 -7.76
C ILE A 93 -9.36 -23.18 -8.75
N GLU A 94 -9.86 -23.49 -9.94
CA GLU A 94 -9.06 -24.17 -10.98
C GLU A 94 -8.30 -23.15 -11.87
N GLU A 95 -8.89 -21.97 -12.04
CA GLU A 95 -8.45 -20.99 -13.04
C GLU A 95 -7.35 -20.08 -12.51
N ILE A 96 -6.18 -20.13 -13.14
CA ILE A 96 -5.07 -19.17 -12.90
C ILE A 96 -5.56 -17.71 -12.98
N PRO A 97 -6.39 -17.30 -13.97
CA PRO A 97 -6.94 -15.95 -14.02
C PRO A 97 -7.74 -15.56 -12.76
N THR A 98 -8.42 -16.52 -12.13
CA THR A 98 -9.18 -16.28 -10.90
C THR A 98 -8.25 -15.95 -9.74
N VAL A 99 -7.09 -16.62 -9.64
CA VAL A 99 -6.07 -16.31 -8.63
C VAL A 99 -5.55 -14.89 -8.83
N GLY A 100 -5.19 -14.51 -10.06
CA GLY A 100 -4.71 -13.16 -10.37
C GLY A 100 -5.77 -12.08 -10.10
N TRP A 101 -7.04 -12.37 -10.40
CA TRP A 101 -8.16 -11.48 -10.06
C TRP A 101 -8.30 -11.30 -8.55
N LEU A 102 -8.26 -12.38 -7.76
CA LEU A 102 -8.34 -12.31 -6.30
C LEU A 102 -7.16 -11.53 -5.68
N GLN A 103 -5.94 -11.70 -6.20
CA GLN A 103 -4.79 -10.92 -5.79
C GLN A 103 -5.02 -9.42 -6.02
N LYS A 104 -5.54 -9.06 -7.20
CA LYS A 104 -5.86 -7.66 -7.54
C LYS A 104 -6.94 -7.09 -6.63
N GLU A 105 -8.05 -7.81 -6.43
CA GLU A 105 -9.16 -7.32 -5.59
C GLU A 105 -8.77 -7.22 -4.12
N ALA A 106 -8.02 -8.20 -3.59
CA ALA A 106 -7.51 -8.15 -2.24
C ALA A 106 -6.53 -6.98 -2.06
N PHE A 107 -5.60 -6.79 -3.00
CA PHE A 107 -4.70 -5.63 -2.97
C PHE A 107 -5.48 -4.32 -3.00
N ALA A 108 -6.37 -4.15 -3.98
CA ALA A 108 -7.18 -2.95 -4.15
C ALA A 108 -7.96 -2.61 -2.88
N LEU A 109 -8.68 -3.57 -2.31
CA LEU A 109 -9.46 -3.37 -1.08
C LEU A 109 -8.62 -2.82 0.07
N HIS A 110 -7.38 -3.31 0.21
CA HIS A 110 -6.49 -2.95 1.31
C HIS A 110 -5.75 -1.64 1.09
N VAL A 111 -5.52 -1.20 -0.15
CA VAL A 111 -4.84 0.08 -0.42
C VAL A 111 -5.81 1.24 -0.68
N ASP A 112 -7.03 0.99 -1.15
CA ASP A 112 -7.97 2.04 -1.57
C ASP A 112 -8.46 2.89 -0.38
N PHE A 113 -8.62 2.26 0.79
CA PHE A 113 -8.92 2.97 2.05
C PHE A 113 -7.84 4.00 2.43
N PHE A 114 -6.58 3.72 2.11
CA PHE A 114 -5.44 4.54 2.50
C PHE A 114 -5.11 5.63 1.49
N LYS A 115 -5.63 5.55 0.25
CA LYS A 115 -5.59 6.69 -0.67
C LYS A 115 -6.31 7.91 -0.07
N GLY A 116 -7.42 7.70 0.62
CA GLY A 116 -8.15 8.79 1.29
C GLY A 116 -7.39 9.40 2.48
N VAL A 117 -6.76 8.55 3.30
CA VAL A 117 -5.98 8.98 4.48
C VAL A 117 -4.66 9.64 4.07
N GLY A 118 -3.95 9.08 3.10
CA GLY A 118 -2.69 9.64 2.58
C GLY A 118 -2.86 11.05 2.01
N GLN A 119 -3.96 11.32 1.29
CA GLN A 119 -4.25 12.68 0.81
C GLN A 119 -4.42 13.68 1.96
N LEU A 120 -5.11 13.28 3.03
CA LEU A 120 -5.30 14.13 4.22
C LEU A 120 -3.96 14.40 4.93
N PHE A 121 -3.11 13.39 5.09
CA PHE A 121 -1.77 13.57 5.69
C PHE A 121 -0.87 14.44 4.81
N SER A 122 -0.86 14.24 3.49
CA SER A 122 -0.11 15.09 2.56
C SER A 122 -0.55 16.55 2.63
N LEU A 123 -1.86 16.81 2.67
CA LEU A 123 -2.40 18.15 2.87
C LEU A 123 -2.02 18.74 4.23
N LEU A 124 -2.11 17.94 5.31
CA LEU A 124 -1.74 18.38 6.65
C LEU A 124 -0.25 18.73 6.73
N SER A 125 0.64 17.89 6.18
CA SER A 125 2.08 18.15 6.11
C SER A 125 2.38 19.42 5.31
N LEU A 126 1.70 19.62 4.17
CA LEU A 126 1.82 20.85 3.38
C LEU A 126 1.38 22.09 4.17
N LEU A 127 0.25 22.02 4.89
CA LEU A 127 -0.26 23.11 5.72
C LEU A 127 0.69 23.43 6.88
N LEU A 128 1.27 22.40 7.52
CA LEU A 128 2.27 22.57 8.59
C LEU A 128 3.56 23.21 8.06
N GLN A 129 4.03 22.81 6.87
CA GLN A 129 5.20 23.40 6.24
C GLN A 129 4.98 24.88 5.88
N MET A 130 3.77 25.21 5.40
CA MET A 130 3.37 26.58 5.09
C MET A 130 3.27 27.44 6.36
N GLY A 131 2.81 26.88 7.47
CA GLY A 131 2.78 27.54 8.78
C GLY A 131 4.17 27.74 9.42
N ASN A 132 5.17 26.94 9.05
CA ASN A 132 6.55 27.05 9.53
C ASN A 132 7.46 27.94 8.65
N SER A 133 6.92 28.52 7.57
CA SER A 133 7.64 29.41 6.65
C SER A 133 7.47 30.87 7.06
N GLY A 134 7.96 31.24 8.26
CA GLY A 134 8.16 32.64 8.62
C GLY A 134 9.38 33.24 7.90
N PRO A 135 9.40 34.55 7.59
CA PRO A 135 10.53 35.15 6.87
C PRO A 135 11.83 34.99 7.68
N SER A 136 12.89 34.52 7.02
CA SER A 136 14.24 34.50 7.57
C SER A 136 14.70 35.93 7.84
N PRO A 137 15.27 36.24 9.02
CA PRO A 137 15.64 37.62 9.42
C PRO A 137 16.86 38.18 8.67
N ASP A 138 17.48 37.42 7.76
CA ASP A 138 18.79 37.78 7.19
C ASP A 138 18.75 38.51 5.83
N ALA A 139 17.59 39.01 5.39
CA ALA A 139 17.44 39.61 4.06
C ALA A 139 17.63 41.15 4.01
N GLU A 140 18.02 41.82 5.10
CA GLU A 140 18.30 43.26 5.09
C GLU A 140 19.69 43.60 5.61
N THR A 141 20.73 43.42 4.79
CA THR A 141 21.83 44.41 4.72
C THR A 141 22.67 44.23 3.45
N SER A 142 22.35 45.00 2.41
CA SER A 142 23.37 45.43 1.44
C SER A 142 23.08 46.88 1.10
N VAL A 143 23.70 47.75 1.89
CA VAL A 143 23.81 49.19 1.66
C VAL A 143 24.53 49.41 0.34
N SER A 144 23.84 50.00 -0.64
CA SER A 144 24.44 50.59 -1.82
C SER A 144 25.31 51.78 -1.42
N ALA A 145 26.62 51.67 -1.59
CA ALA A 145 27.53 52.81 -1.62
C ALA A 145 27.68 53.29 -3.08
N SER A 146 27.26 54.52 -3.36
CA SER A 146 27.59 55.24 -4.61
C SER A 146 28.88 56.03 -4.43
N PRO A 147 29.81 56.04 -5.40
CA PRO A 147 30.93 56.98 -5.38
C PRO A 147 30.56 58.30 -6.08
N SER A 148 31.16 59.38 -5.56
CA SER A 148 31.13 60.75 -6.09
C SER A 148 32.09 60.96 -7.24
#